data_AF-A0A2V7S6F0-F1
#
_entry.id   AF-A0A2V7S6F0-F1
#
_cell.length_a   1.000
_cell.length_b   1.000
_cell.length_c   1.000
_cell.angle_alpha   90.00
_cell.angle_beta   90.00
_cell.angle_gamma   90.00
#
_symmetry.space_group_name_H-M   'P 1'
#
loop_
_entity.id
_entity.type
_entity.pdbx_description
1 polymer ?
#
loop_
_entity_poly.entity_id
_entity_poly.type
_entity_poly.pdbx_seq_one_letter_code
_entity_poly.pdbx_strand_id
1 'polypeptide(L)'
;MRRDEDRTAGAIDVARGRMIGALERALVLTLILLGEYGAVGWIIAAKSLARFKALEDREFAEYFLIGTLASYLLAVLAGVGMRILLK
;
A
#
# COMPACT_ATOMS: atom_id res chain seq x y z
N MET A 1 8.04 8.41 -34.03
CA MET A 1 7.98 7.00 -33.59
C MET A 1 8.44 6.81 -32.15
N ARG A 2 9.66 7.20 -31.74
CA ARG A 2 10.17 6.96 -30.37
C ARG A 2 9.32 7.56 -29.23
N ARG A 3 8.64 8.69 -29.48
CA ARG A 3 7.79 9.39 -28.48
C ARG A 3 6.47 8.68 -28.15
N ASP A 4 6.00 7.78 -29.01
CA ASP A 4 4.73 7.07 -28.83
C ASP A 4 4.94 5.73 -28.07
N GLU A 5 6.12 5.12 -28.21
CA GLU A 5 6.58 3.99 -27.39
C GLU A 5 6.78 4.41 -25.91
N ASP A 6 7.41 5.56 -25.66
CA ASP A 6 7.64 6.06 -24.29
C ASP A 6 6.33 6.37 -23.54
N ARG A 7 5.31 6.88 -24.25
CA ARG A 7 3.97 7.12 -23.69
C ARG A 7 3.22 5.83 -23.37
N THR A 8 3.35 4.84 -24.25
CA THR A 8 2.71 3.54 -24.07
C THR A 8 3.34 2.79 -22.89
N ALA A 9 4.67 2.83 -22.77
CA ALA A 9 5.40 2.26 -21.64
C ALA A 9 4.97 2.90 -20.30
N GLY A 10 4.94 4.23 -20.21
CA GLY A 10 4.50 4.95 -19.00
C GLY A 10 3.06 4.67 -18.61
N ALA A 11 2.14 4.52 -19.58
CA ALA A 11 0.75 4.16 -19.31
C ALA A 11 0.61 2.74 -18.73
N ILE A 12 1.41 1.79 -19.21
CA ILE A 12 1.41 0.41 -18.72
C ILE A 12 1.96 0.34 -17.29
N ASP A 13 3.00 1.11 -16.97
CA ASP A 13 3.58 1.13 -15.61
C ASP A 13 2.63 1.73 -14.57
N VAL A 14 1.90 2.79 -14.95
CA VAL A 14 0.84 3.37 -14.13
C VAL A 14 -0.31 2.37 -13.93
N ALA A 15 -0.69 1.62 -14.96
CA ALA A 15 -1.71 0.56 -14.85
C ALA A 15 -1.26 -0.58 -13.91
N ARG A 16 0.01 -1.00 -14.00
CA ARG A 16 0.61 -2.00 -13.10
C ARG A 16 0.60 -1.54 -11.64
N GLY A 17 1.01 -0.29 -11.38
CA GLY A 17 0.99 0.28 -10.02
C GLY A 17 -0.40 0.33 -9.40
N ARG A 18 -1.42 0.70 -10.19
CA ARG A 18 -2.82 0.71 -9.73
C ARG A 18 -3.35 -0.69 -9.40
N MET A 19 -3.02 -1.69 -10.23
CA MET A 19 -3.45 -3.08 -10.02
C MET A 19 -2.86 -3.66 -8.74
N ILE A 20 -1.57 -3.46 -8.50
CA ILE A 20 -0.89 -3.92 -7.28
C ILE A 20 -1.55 -3.29 -6.03
N GLY A 21 -1.78 -1.97 -6.06
CA GLY A 21 -2.44 -1.30 -4.95
C GLY A 21 -3.88 -1.76 -4.70
N ALA A 22 -4.62 -2.16 -5.74
CA ALA A 22 -5.98 -2.71 -5.58
C ALA A 22 -5.97 -4.09 -4.92
N LEU A 23 -5.01 -4.95 -5.28
CA LEU A 23 -4.84 -6.27 -4.68
C LEU A 23 -4.43 -6.17 -3.21
N GLU A 24 -3.52 -5.27 -2.85
CA GLU A 24 -3.15 -5.05 -1.44
C GLU A 24 -4.34 -4.59 -0.60
N ARG A 25 -5.16 -3.67 -1.11
CA ARG A 25 -6.36 -3.21 -0.38
C ARG A 25 -7.37 -4.34 -0.18
N ALA A 26 -7.59 -5.17 -1.20
CA ALA A 26 -8.46 -6.34 -1.08
C ALA A 26 -7.92 -7.32 -0.01
N LEU A 27 -6.61 -7.60 -0.03
CA LEU A 27 -5.97 -8.51 0.92
C LEU A 27 -6.01 -7.97 2.36
N VAL A 28 -5.69 -6.70 2.57
CA VAL A 28 -5.77 -6.05 3.88
C VAL A 28 -7.21 -6.05 4.40
N LEU A 29 -8.19 -5.75 3.56
CA LEU A 29 -9.61 -5.79 3.94
C LEU A 29 -10.00 -7.20 4.40
N THR A 30 -9.65 -8.24 3.64
CA THR A 30 -9.94 -9.63 4.02
C THR A 30 -9.30 -9.99 5.36
N LEU A 31 -8.03 -9.62 5.60
CA LEU A 31 -7.34 -9.94 6.84
C LEU A 31 -7.92 -9.20 8.06
N ILE A 32 -8.32 -7.94 7.89
CA ILE A 32 -9.01 -7.19 8.94
C ILE A 32 -10.35 -7.85 9.29
N LEU A 33 -11.12 -8.28 8.28
CA LEU A 33 -12.39 -8.99 8.49
C LEU A 33 -12.20 -10.33 9.22
N LEU A 34 -11.07 -11.00 9.01
CA LEU A 34 -10.69 -12.23 9.71
C LEU A 34 -10.12 -11.96 11.12
N GLY A 35 -9.90 -10.70 11.50
CA GLY A 35 -9.29 -10.33 12.78
C GLY A 35 -7.76 -10.49 12.84
N GLU A 36 -7.13 -10.78 11.70
CA GLU A 36 -5.69 -11.07 11.58
C GLU A 36 -4.88 -9.78 11.35
N TYR A 37 -4.88 -8.91 12.36
CA TYR A 37 -4.14 -7.63 12.29
C TYR A 37 -2.63 -7.81 12.13
N GLY A 38 -2.06 -8.93 12.62
CA GLY A 38 -0.63 -9.24 12.46
C GLY A 38 -0.24 -9.52 11.00
N ALA A 39 -1.11 -10.18 10.24
CA ALA A 39 -0.89 -10.47 8.82
C ALA A 39 -0.89 -9.19 7.96
N VAL A 40 -1.65 -8.17 8.37
CA VAL A 40 -1.59 -6.84 7.75
C VAL A 40 -0.19 -6.25 7.90
N GLY A 41 0.42 -6.33 9.09
CA GLY A 41 1.80 -5.90 9.34
C GLY A 41 2.83 -6.56 8.41
N TRP A 42 2.66 -7.86 8.14
CA TRP A 42 3.52 -8.59 7.20
C TRP A 42 3.40 -8.10 5.76
N ILE A 43 2.21 -7.76 5.28
CA ILE A 43 2.01 -7.20 3.93
C ILE A 43 2.75 -5.88 3.80
N ILE A 44 2.68 -5.05 4.84
CA ILE A 44 3.34 -3.74 4.89
C ILE A 44 4.85 -3.91 4.79
N ALA A 45 5.41 -4.81 5.60
CA ALA A 45 6.83 -5.12 5.59
C ALA A 45 7.27 -5.65 4.21
N ALA A 46 6.50 -6.58 3.63
CA ALA A 46 6.77 -7.14 2.31
C ALA A 46 6.75 -6.06 1.20
N LYS A 47 5.78 -5.14 1.23
CA LYS A 47 5.68 -4.01 0.30
C LYS A 47 6.91 -3.10 0.39
N SER A 48 7.30 -2.74 1.60
CA SER A 48 8.48 -1.90 1.86
C SER A 48 9.78 -2.59 1.43
N LEU A 49 9.90 -3.90 1.68
CA LEU A 49 11.06 -4.69 1.26
C LEU A 49 11.16 -4.78 -0.26
N ALA A 50 10.04 -5.00 -0.96
CA ALA A 50 10.00 -5.03 -2.42
C ALA A 50 10.38 -3.67 -3.06
N ARG A 51 10.20 -2.56 -2.33
CA ARG A 51 10.55 -1.21 -2.76
C ARG A 51 11.83 -0.69 -2.12
N PHE A 52 12.60 -1.52 -1.41
CA PHE A 52 13.76 -1.08 -0.64
C PHE A 52 14.77 -0.25 -1.45
N LYS A 53 15.10 -0.66 -2.68
CA LYS A 53 15.99 0.13 -3.57
C LYS A 53 15.40 1.49 -3.96
N ALA A 54 14.09 1.59 -4.12
CA ALA A 54 13.43 2.86 -4.43
C ALA A 54 13.39 3.80 -3.22
N LEU A 55 13.50 3.25 -2.00
CA LEU A 55 13.60 4.05 -0.76
C LEU A 55 14.99 4.69 -0.57
N GLU A 56 15.96 4.40 -1.44
CA GLU A 56 17.24 5.13 -1.45
C GLU A 56 17.06 6.59 -1.92
N ASP A 57 16.04 6.85 -2.73
CA ASP A 57 15.62 8.21 -3.05
C ASP A 57 14.84 8.80 -1.85
N ARG A 58 15.43 9.81 -1.21
CA ARG A 58 14.91 10.41 0.01
C ARG A 58 13.52 11.03 -0.19
N GLU A 59 13.26 11.66 -1.33
CA GLU A 59 11.97 12.30 -1.61
C GLU A 59 10.87 11.26 -1.79
N PHE A 60 11.16 10.19 -2.54
CA PHE A 60 10.25 9.06 -2.69
C PHE A 60 10.01 8.34 -1.36
N ALA A 61 11.07 8.11 -0.58
CA ALA A 61 10.99 7.44 0.71
C ALA A 61 10.11 8.21 1.69
N GLU A 62 10.30 9.53 1.82
CA GLU A 62 9.48 10.37 2.69
C GLU A 62 8.00 10.33 2.28
N TYR A 63 7.70 10.51 0.99
CA TYR A 63 6.33 10.46 0.50
C TYR A 63 5.67 9.09 0.71
N PHE A 64 6.40 8.01 0.40
CA PHE A 64 5.93 6.64 0.60
C PHE A 64 5.69 6.33 2.07
N LEU A 65 6.62 6.68 2.96
CA LEU A 65 6.53 6.38 4.38
C LEU A 65 5.40 7.18 5.04
N ILE A 66 5.32 8.48 4.78
CA ILE A 66 4.27 9.35 5.34
C ILE A 66 2.89 8.88 4.85
N GLY A 67 2.72 8.63 3.55
CA GLY A 67 1.44 8.21 3.00
C GLY A 67 1.00 6.84 3.52
N THR A 68 1.93 5.89 3.61
CA THR A 68 1.65 4.51 4.04
C THR A 68 1.35 4.44 5.54
N LEU A 69 2.15 5.10 6.39
CA LEU A 69 1.95 5.11 7.84
C LEU A 69 0.68 5.88 8.24
N ALA A 70 0.38 7.01 7.59
CA ALA A 70 -0.85 7.75 7.85
C ALA A 70 -2.11 6.92 7.53
N SER A 71 -2.10 6.22 6.39
CA SER A 71 -3.22 5.35 6.00
C SER A 71 -3.42 4.19 6.98
N TYR A 72 -2.34 3.60 7.49
CA TYR A 72 -2.45 2.50 8.45
C TYR A 72 -2.83 2.98 9.85
N LEU A 73 -2.36 4.14 10.28
CA LEU A 73 -2.79 4.75 11.53
C LEU A 73 -4.31 4.96 11.53
N LEU A 74 -4.86 5.52 10.45
CA LEU A 74 -6.31 5.71 10.31
C LEU A 74 -7.06 4.38 10.29
N ALA A 75 -6.57 3.36 9.57
CA ALA A 75 -7.19 2.04 9.52
C ALA A 75 -7.21 1.34 10.90
N VAL A 76 -6.12 1.45 11.67
CA VAL A 76 -6.03 0.91 13.03
C VAL A 76 -6.98 1.65 13.96
N LEU A 77 -7.00 2.99 13.94
CA LEU A 77 -7.91 3.78 14.76
C LEU A 77 -9.38 3.46 14.47
N ALA A 78 -9.75 3.35 13.19
CA ALA A 78 -11.10 2.98 12.78
C ALA A 78 -11.46 1.53 13.19
N GLY A 79 -10.56 0.57 12.96
CA GLY A 79 -10.79 -0.84 13.30
C GLY A 79 -10.88 -1.10 14.80
N VAL A 80 -10.00 -0.48 15.58
CA VAL A 80 -10.04 -0.55 17.05
C VAL A 80 -11.28 0.16 17.59
N GLY A 81 -11.60 1.35 17.08
CA GLY A 81 -12.79 2.10 17.46
C GLY A 81 -14.09 1.33 17.20
N MET A 82 -14.21 0.70 16.02
CA MET A 82 -15.35 -0.15 15.68
C MET A 82 -15.45 -1.37 16.58
N ARG A 83 -14.32 -2.03 16.89
CA ARG A 83 -14.29 -3.18 17.81
C ARG A 83 -14.69 -2.81 19.24
N ILE A 84 -14.34 -1.62 19.70
CA ILE A 84 -14.77 -1.11 21.02
C ILE A 84 -16.27 -0.80 21.00
N LEU A 85 -16.80 -0.26 19.89
CA LEU A 85 -18.23 0.07 19.76
C LEU A 85 -19.14 -1.16 19.59
N LEU A 86 -18.64 -2.23 18.98
CA LEU A 86 -19.37 -3.49 18.78
C LEU A 86 -19.33 -4.43 20.00
N LYS A 87 -18.57 -4.09 21.05
CA LYS A 87 -18.51 -4.81 22.32
C LYS A 87 -19.38 -4.11 23.36
#